data_AF-A0A258ETT8-F1
#
_entry.id   AF-A0A258ETT8-F1
#
_cell.length_a   1.000
_cell.length_b   1.000
_cell.length_c   1.000
_cell.angle_alpha   90.00
_cell.angle_beta   90.00
_cell.angle_gamma   90.00
#
_symmetry.space_group_name_H-M   'P 1'
#
loop_
_entity.id
_entity.type
_entity.pdbx_description
1 polymer ?
#
loop_
_entity_poly.entity_id
_entity_poly.type
_entity_poly.pdbx_seq_one_letter_code
_entity_poly.pdbx_strand_id
1 'polypeptide(L)'
;MSDSFVRIEMVPAKAPPLSERGLLKWLRENLFAGPFNTILTLATLYALFLLLRNVIPWLANGVWYADNLQECRDIITAYAGEGATGACWAMIRERWNQFIFGLYPQDLYWRPAVAFVLLFGAIAPVLFPKVPRQMLWLTLFYPAIAFFLIWGGSIWTPIVAMLGFGVMMLAYRVLVGFTGVTVAGVLGVLAAVLWWLFADAAVAEGLARALPIGLESVGSDELGGFLLALVIGVTAIAFSLPLGILLALGRQSDLPVIKMICVGFIELIRGVPLITLLFTASLLLGYFLPSGTNLDTVLRVIILVTFFAAAYLAEVIRGGLAALPRGQYEAADALGLDYWRAQRLIILPQALKISIPAIVSTFINRS
;
A
#
# COMPACT_ATOMS: atom_id res chain seq x y z
N MET A 1 5.08 -63.24 47.02
CA MET A 1 5.69 -62.71 45.78
C MET A 1 4.56 -62.61 44.76
N SER A 2 4.15 -61.39 44.41
CA SER A 2 3.18 -61.18 43.33
C SER A 2 3.92 -61.27 42.01
N ASP A 3 3.50 -62.18 41.13
CA ASP A 3 4.06 -62.27 39.77
C ASP A 3 3.77 -60.96 39.04
N SER A 4 4.78 -60.09 38.93
CA SER A 4 4.73 -58.94 38.05
C SER A 4 4.84 -59.45 36.62
N PHE A 5 3.71 -59.54 35.94
CA PHE A 5 3.68 -59.94 34.54
C PHE A 5 4.39 -58.87 33.68
N VAL A 6 5.61 -59.16 33.23
CA VAL A 6 6.37 -58.33 32.28
C VAL A 6 6.25 -58.96 30.90
N ARG A 7 5.68 -58.21 29.95
CA ARG A 7 5.38 -58.69 28.60
C ARG A 7 6.66 -58.85 27.78
N ILE A 8 6.81 -60.00 27.11
CA ILE A 8 8.04 -60.41 26.42
C ILE A 8 8.00 -60.15 24.89
N GLU A 9 6.80 -59.97 24.31
CA GLU A 9 6.62 -59.72 22.88
C GLU A 9 6.02 -58.34 22.63
N MET A 10 6.62 -57.59 21.69
CA MET A 10 6.06 -56.34 21.19
C MET A 10 4.87 -56.61 20.26
N VAL A 11 3.73 -56.02 20.58
CA VAL A 11 2.52 -56.12 19.73
C VAL A 11 2.75 -55.37 18.42
N PRO A 12 2.36 -55.93 17.27
CA PRO A 12 2.48 -55.25 15.99
C PRO A 12 1.69 -53.95 16.00
N ALA A 13 2.29 -52.89 15.46
CA ALA A 13 1.65 -51.58 15.37
C ALA A 13 0.33 -51.69 14.59
N LYS A 14 -0.79 -51.50 15.29
CA LYS A 14 -2.12 -51.46 14.69
C LYS A 14 -2.38 -50.05 14.20
N ALA A 15 -2.95 -49.90 13.00
CA ALA A 15 -3.34 -48.59 12.50
C ALA A 15 -4.33 -47.94 13.50
N PRO A 16 -4.21 -46.63 13.77
CA PRO A 16 -5.07 -45.96 14.72
C PRO A 16 -6.55 -46.10 14.30
N PRO A 17 -7.50 -46.14 15.26
CA PRO A 17 -8.91 -46.23 14.94
C PRO A 17 -9.34 -45.05 14.05
N LEU A 18 -10.34 -45.24 13.19
CA LEU A 18 -10.78 -44.21 12.24
C LEU A 18 -11.23 -42.90 12.91
N SER A 19 -11.63 -42.96 14.19
CA SER A 19 -11.94 -41.78 15.02
C SER A 19 -10.71 -40.95 15.40
N GLU A 20 -9.51 -41.52 15.30
CA GLU A 20 -8.24 -40.92 15.71
C GLU A 20 -7.35 -40.52 14.52
N ARG A 21 -7.89 -40.53 13.29
CA ARG A 21 -7.16 -40.10 12.09
C ARG A 21 -8.07 -39.47 11.04
N GLY A 22 -7.50 -38.57 10.24
CA GLY A 22 -8.18 -37.98 9.07
C GLY A 22 -9.27 -36.97 9.42
N LEU A 23 -10.22 -36.80 8.49
CA LEU A 23 -11.26 -35.76 8.54
C LEU A 23 -12.16 -35.88 9.79
N LEU A 24 -12.49 -37.10 10.21
CA LEU A 24 -13.39 -37.33 11.35
C LEU A 24 -12.78 -36.85 12.68
N LYS A 25 -11.48 -37.09 12.89
CA LYS A 25 -10.75 -36.54 14.04
C LYS A 25 -10.75 -35.01 14.01
N TRP A 26 -10.42 -34.43 12.85
CA TRP A 26 -10.38 -32.98 12.67
C TRP A 26 -11.74 -32.33 12.96
N LEU A 27 -12.85 -32.88 12.45
CA LEU A 27 -14.20 -32.39 12.74
C LEU A 27 -14.51 -32.43 14.23
N ARG A 28 -14.17 -33.54 14.90
CA ARG A 28 -14.41 -33.69 16.34
C ARG A 28 -13.58 -32.72 17.17
N GLU A 29 -12.32 -32.50 16.82
CA GLU A 29 -11.41 -31.62 17.58
C GLU A 29 -11.66 -30.13 17.32
N ASN A 30 -12.13 -29.75 16.12
CA ASN A 30 -12.26 -28.34 15.74
C ASN A 30 -13.71 -27.81 15.78
N LEU A 31 -14.70 -28.61 15.36
CA LEU A 31 -16.09 -28.19 15.25
C LEU A 31 -16.97 -28.72 16.39
N PHE A 32 -16.71 -29.95 16.84
CA PHE A 32 -17.57 -30.66 17.81
C PHE A 32 -16.83 -31.07 19.09
N ALA A 33 -15.83 -30.28 19.52
CA ALA A 33 -14.95 -30.63 20.64
C ALA A 33 -15.67 -30.68 22.00
N GLY A 34 -16.82 -30.02 22.11
CA GLY A 34 -17.65 -29.97 23.31
C GLY A 34 -19.05 -29.45 23.00
N PRO A 35 -19.96 -29.46 23.99
CA PRO A 35 -21.37 -29.10 23.79
C PRO A 35 -21.54 -27.66 23.30
N PHE A 36 -20.76 -26.72 23.83
CA PHE A 36 -20.80 -25.31 23.39
C PHE A 36 -20.35 -25.15 21.93
N ASN A 37 -19.22 -25.76 21.54
CA ASN A 37 -18.71 -25.69 20.16
C ASN A 37 -19.66 -26.38 19.18
N THR A 38 -20.29 -27.48 19.59
CA THR A 38 -21.33 -28.13 18.79
C THR A 38 -22.53 -27.21 18.57
N ILE A 39 -23.03 -26.53 19.61
CA ILE A 39 -24.14 -25.57 19.48
C ILE A 39 -23.74 -24.41 18.56
N LEU A 40 -22.55 -23.83 18.76
CA LEU A 40 -22.05 -22.73 17.94
C LEU A 40 -21.91 -23.16 16.48
N THR A 41 -21.32 -24.32 16.21
CA THR A 41 -21.19 -24.88 14.87
C THR A 41 -22.55 -25.07 14.21
N LEU A 42 -23.52 -25.67 14.91
CA LEU A 42 -24.87 -25.87 14.38
C LEU A 42 -25.58 -24.54 14.13
N ALA A 43 -25.44 -23.57 15.04
CA ALA A 43 -26.00 -22.23 14.87
C ALA A 43 -25.38 -21.49 13.68
N THR A 44 -24.06 -21.58 13.49
CA THR A 44 -23.36 -21.00 12.33
C THR A 44 -23.77 -21.69 11.03
N LEU A 45 -23.88 -23.02 11.01
CA LEU A 45 -24.38 -23.76 9.84
C LEU A 45 -25.82 -23.37 9.50
N TYR A 46 -26.67 -23.19 10.51
CA TYR A 46 -28.04 -22.73 10.32
C TYR A 46 -28.09 -21.29 9.80
N ALA A 47 -27.27 -20.38 10.33
CA ALA A 47 -27.15 -19.00 9.83
C ALA A 47 -26.64 -18.96 8.38
N LEU A 48 -25.63 -19.78 8.05
CA LEU A 48 -25.13 -19.97 6.68
C LEU A 48 -26.24 -20.48 5.76
N PHE A 49 -27.01 -21.47 6.21
CA PHE A 49 -28.15 -21.98 5.45
C PHE A 49 -29.19 -20.90 5.18
N LEU A 50 -29.56 -20.09 6.19
CA LEU A 50 -30.50 -18.97 6.01
C LEU A 50 -29.98 -17.92 5.03
N LEU A 51 -28.68 -17.59 5.09
CA LEU A 51 -28.05 -16.65 4.17
C LEU A 51 -28.03 -17.21 2.74
N LEU A 52 -27.54 -18.44 2.57
CA LEU A 52 -27.45 -19.11 1.27
C LEU A 52 -28.82 -19.30 0.63
N ARG A 53 -29.86 -19.60 1.43
CA ARG A 53 -31.24 -19.70 0.95
C ARG A 53 -31.72 -18.43 0.24
N ASN A 54 -31.25 -17.25 0.65
CA ASN A 54 -31.63 -15.98 0.03
C ASN A 54 -30.65 -15.54 -1.07
N VAL A 55 -29.35 -15.78 -0.88
CA VAL A 55 -28.30 -15.33 -1.82
C VAL A 55 -28.22 -16.20 -3.07
N ILE A 56 -28.39 -17.52 -2.95
CA ILE A 56 -28.29 -18.43 -4.10
C ILE A 56 -29.35 -18.12 -5.16
N PRO A 57 -30.65 -17.97 -4.83
CA PRO A 57 -31.65 -17.58 -5.82
C PRO A 57 -31.37 -16.20 -6.42
N TRP A 58 -30.96 -15.22 -5.60
CA TRP A 58 -30.61 -13.88 -6.07
C TRP A 58 -29.47 -13.88 -7.09
N LEU A 59 -28.44 -14.72 -6.87
CA LEU A 59 -27.35 -14.90 -7.82
C LEU A 59 -27.79 -15.68 -9.07
N ALA A 60 -28.54 -16.76 -8.88
CA ALA A 60 -28.99 -17.64 -9.95
C ALA A 60 -29.94 -16.94 -10.94
N ASN A 61 -30.77 -16.03 -10.42
CA ASN A 61 -31.68 -15.19 -11.20
C ASN A 61 -31.00 -13.91 -11.73
N GLY A 62 -29.66 -13.84 -11.72
CA GLY A 62 -28.93 -12.65 -12.13
C GLY A 62 -29.05 -12.35 -13.63
N VAL A 63 -29.34 -11.10 -13.98
CA VAL A 63 -29.52 -10.62 -15.36
C VAL A 63 -28.33 -9.76 -15.79
N TRP A 64 -27.77 -10.06 -16.96
CA TRP A 64 -26.57 -9.42 -17.51
C TRP A 64 -26.85 -8.41 -18.63
N TYR A 65 -28.09 -8.37 -19.12
CA TYR A 65 -28.55 -7.53 -20.23
C TYR A 65 -29.89 -6.88 -19.85
N ALA A 66 -29.90 -5.55 -19.75
CA ALA A 66 -31.07 -4.70 -19.51
C ALA A 66 -30.62 -3.25 -19.69
N ASP A 67 -31.45 -2.39 -20.27
CA ASP A 67 -31.14 -0.98 -20.51
C ASP A 67 -31.46 -0.10 -19.29
N ASN A 68 -32.29 -0.60 -18.37
CA ASN A 68 -32.63 0.11 -17.13
C ASN A 68 -33.02 -0.85 -15.99
N LEU A 69 -33.08 -0.31 -14.77
CA LEU A 69 -33.34 -1.11 -13.57
C LEU A 69 -34.73 -1.76 -13.57
N GLN A 70 -35.71 -1.12 -14.22
CA GLN A 70 -37.08 -1.64 -14.28
C GLN A 70 -37.14 -2.86 -15.20
N GLU A 71 -36.61 -2.75 -16.41
CA GLU A 71 -36.51 -3.86 -17.37
C GLU A 71 -35.78 -5.07 -16.77
N CYS A 72 -34.72 -4.82 -16.02
CA CYS A 72 -34.01 -5.89 -15.33
C CYS A 72 -34.89 -6.67 -14.34
N ARG A 73 -35.73 -5.96 -13.57
CA ARG A 73 -36.70 -6.58 -12.65
C ARG A 73 -37.79 -7.32 -13.40
N ASP A 74 -38.21 -6.80 -14.55
CA ASP A 74 -39.22 -7.42 -15.39
C ASP A 74 -38.70 -8.75 -15.98
N ILE A 75 -37.45 -8.78 -16.44
CA ILE A 75 -36.77 -10.00 -16.92
C ILE A 75 -36.65 -11.05 -15.80
N ILE A 76 -36.25 -10.62 -14.59
CA ILE A 76 -36.18 -11.51 -13.42
C ILE A 76 -37.56 -12.10 -13.12
N THR A 77 -38.60 -11.27 -13.12
CA THR A 77 -39.97 -11.70 -12.86
C THR A 77 -40.47 -12.68 -13.93
N ALA A 78 -40.15 -12.42 -15.20
CA ALA A 78 -40.53 -13.29 -16.32
C ALA A 78 -39.84 -14.66 -16.27
N TYR A 79 -38.58 -14.72 -15.83
CA TYR A 79 -37.80 -15.97 -15.78
C TYR A 79 -38.04 -16.77 -14.48
N ALA A 80 -38.12 -16.10 -13.33
CA ALA A 80 -38.14 -16.73 -12.02
C ALA A 80 -39.48 -16.63 -11.27
N GLY A 81 -40.47 -15.93 -11.84
CA GLY A 81 -41.82 -15.77 -11.29
C GLY A 81 -42.03 -14.49 -10.48
N GLU A 82 -43.31 -14.19 -10.18
CA GLU A 82 -43.69 -13.02 -9.39
C GLU A 82 -43.08 -13.04 -7.98
N GLY A 83 -42.42 -11.94 -7.60
CA GLY A 83 -41.76 -11.80 -6.31
C GLY A 83 -40.35 -12.40 -6.22
N ALA A 84 -39.83 -12.99 -7.30
CA ALA A 84 -38.43 -13.42 -7.36
C ALA A 84 -37.49 -12.22 -7.33
N THR A 85 -36.37 -12.37 -6.60
CA THR A 85 -35.29 -11.38 -6.58
C THR A 85 -34.09 -11.92 -7.36
N GLY A 86 -33.36 -11.00 -8.00
CA GLY A 86 -32.19 -11.31 -8.82
C GLY A 86 -31.19 -10.17 -8.86
N ALA A 87 -29.93 -10.51 -9.08
CA ALA A 87 -28.86 -9.53 -9.24
C ALA A 87 -28.94 -8.85 -10.61
N CYS A 88 -28.93 -7.52 -10.63
CA CYS A 88 -28.87 -6.80 -11.89
C CYS A 88 -27.43 -6.45 -12.29
N TRP A 89 -26.73 -7.40 -12.92
CA TRP A 89 -25.35 -7.23 -13.40
C TRP A 89 -25.25 -6.30 -14.60
N ALA A 90 -26.36 -6.08 -15.32
CA ALA A 90 -26.42 -5.16 -16.47
C ALA A 90 -25.92 -3.75 -16.11
N MET A 91 -26.38 -3.16 -14.99
CA MET A 91 -25.92 -1.83 -14.56
C MET A 91 -24.43 -1.79 -14.19
N ILE A 92 -23.89 -2.90 -13.65
CA ILE A 92 -22.46 -2.98 -13.33
C ILE A 92 -21.64 -3.03 -14.60
N ARG A 93 -22.10 -3.78 -15.61
CA ARG A 93 -21.47 -3.85 -16.94
C ARG A 93 -21.49 -2.50 -17.65
N GLU A 94 -22.62 -1.80 -17.64
CA GLU A 94 -22.75 -0.47 -18.26
C GLU A 94 -21.84 0.58 -17.60
N ARG A 95 -21.69 0.51 -16.28
CA ARG A 95 -20.84 1.44 -15.51
C ARG A 95 -19.44 0.92 -15.23
N TRP A 96 -19.02 -0.17 -15.87
CA TRP A 96 -17.73 -0.80 -15.64
C TRP A 96 -16.57 0.20 -15.81
N ASN A 97 -16.60 0.97 -16.91
CA ASN A 97 -15.57 1.98 -17.17
C ASN A 97 -15.57 3.11 -16.13
N GLN A 98 -16.72 3.48 -15.58
CA GLN A 98 -16.82 4.47 -14.52
C GLN A 98 -16.24 3.94 -13.18
N PHE A 99 -16.40 2.65 -12.89
CA PHE A 99 -15.76 2.03 -11.72
C PHE A 99 -14.24 1.95 -11.87
N ILE A 100 -13.73 1.70 -13.08
CA ILE A 100 -12.29 1.56 -13.32
C ILE A 100 -11.60 2.91 -13.44
N PHE A 101 -12.13 3.81 -14.26
CA PHE A 101 -11.48 5.07 -14.64
C PHE A 101 -12.13 6.31 -14.03
N GLY A 102 -13.27 6.21 -13.34
CA GLY A 102 -13.96 7.37 -12.78
C GLY A 102 -14.58 8.24 -13.86
N LEU A 103 -14.26 9.54 -13.82
CA LEU A 103 -14.73 10.55 -14.79
C LEU A 103 -13.70 10.81 -15.90
N TYR A 104 -12.65 9.98 -15.99
CA TYR A 104 -11.60 10.14 -16.99
C TYR A 104 -12.16 10.09 -18.42
N PRO A 105 -11.65 10.91 -19.36
CA PRO A 105 -12.12 10.93 -20.74
C PRO A 105 -11.97 9.57 -21.44
N GLN A 106 -13.01 9.15 -22.16
CA GLN A 106 -13.11 7.78 -22.72
C GLN A 106 -12.08 7.49 -23.82
N ASP A 107 -11.77 8.49 -24.62
CA ASP A 107 -10.75 8.47 -25.67
C ASP A 107 -9.32 8.31 -25.10
N LEU A 108 -9.15 8.66 -23.82
CA LEU A 108 -7.87 8.66 -23.14
C LEU A 108 -7.63 7.44 -22.24
N TYR A 109 -8.57 6.49 -22.12
CA TYR A 109 -8.46 5.30 -21.24
C TYR A 109 -7.21 4.46 -21.44
N TRP A 110 -6.62 4.48 -22.63
CA TRP A 110 -5.35 3.79 -22.90
C TRP A 110 -4.21 4.31 -22.00
N ARG A 111 -4.23 5.58 -21.57
CA ARG A 111 -3.19 6.19 -20.75
C ARG A 111 -3.09 5.57 -19.35
N PRO A 112 -4.15 5.56 -18.52
CA PRO A 112 -4.13 4.86 -17.23
C PRO A 112 -4.00 3.35 -17.38
N ALA A 113 -4.53 2.75 -18.46
CA ALA A 113 -4.34 1.32 -18.72
C ALA A 113 -2.86 0.96 -18.97
N VAL A 114 -2.15 1.75 -19.79
CA VAL A 114 -0.71 1.57 -20.02
C VAL A 114 0.07 1.84 -18.74
N ALA A 115 -0.26 2.89 -17.97
CA ALA A 115 0.37 3.15 -16.68
C ALA A 115 0.22 1.94 -15.72
N PHE A 116 -0.97 1.36 -15.64
CA PHE A 116 -1.24 0.18 -14.83
C PHE A 116 -0.43 -1.04 -15.28
N VAL A 117 -0.34 -1.30 -16.60
CA VAL A 117 0.50 -2.40 -17.11
C VAL A 117 1.98 -2.16 -16.80
N LEU A 118 2.47 -0.94 -17.00
CA LEU A 118 3.85 -0.55 -16.69
C LEU A 118 4.17 -0.67 -15.19
N LEU A 119 3.18 -0.51 -14.30
CA LEU A 119 3.35 -0.72 -12.87
C LEU A 119 3.84 -2.15 -12.56
N PHE A 120 3.25 -3.16 -13.19
CA PHE A 120 3.69 -4.55 -12.99
C PHE A 120 5.13 -4.75 -13.47
N GLY A 121 5.49 -4.15 -14.62
CA GLY A 121 6.86 -4.15 -15.12
C GLY A 121 7.83 -3.44 -14.16
N ALA A 122 7.41 -2.33 -13.56
CA ALA A 122 8.20 -1.55 -12.60
C ALA A 122 8.37 -2.28 -11.25
N ILE A 123 7.39 -3.04 -10.80
CA ILE A 123 7.46 -3.80 -9.53
C ILE A 123 8.20 -5.13 -9.70
N ALA A 124 8.12 -5.76 -10.88
CA ALA A 124 8.74 -7.06 -11.16
C ALA A 124 10.20 -7.22 -10.70
N PRO A 125 11.14 -6.29 -10.97
CA PRO A 125 12.53 -6.43 -10.52
C PRO A 125 12.73 -6.29 -9.01
N VAL A 126 11.77 -5.68 -8.31
CA VAL A 126 11.79 -5.56 -6.84
C VAL A 126 11.28 -6.85 -6.19
N LEU A 127 10.22 -7.44 -6.75
CA LEU A 127 9.58 -8.63 -6.20
C LEU A 127 10.30 -9.94 -6.56
N PHE A 128 10.84 -10.02 -7.77
CA PHE A 128 11.41 -11.25 -8.31
C PHE A 128 12.92 -11.10 -8.56
N PRO A 129 13.79 -11.79 -7.78
CA PRO A 129 15.24 -11.68 -7.93
C PRO A 129 15.77 -12.28 -9.26
N LYS A 130 14.93 -13.01 -10.00
CA LYS A 130 15.26 -13.59 -11.33
C LYS A 130 15.15 -12.58 -12.48
N VAL A 131 14.49 -11.45 -12.27
CA VAL A 131 14.27 -10.43 -13.30
C VAL A 131 15.56 -9.63 -13.53
N PRO A 132 15.90 -9.26 -14.78
CA PRO A 132 17.14 -8.55 -15.07
C PRO A 132 17.20 -7.20 -14.33
N ARG A 133 18.34 -6.92 -13.70
CA ARG A 133 18.57 -5.67 -12.92
C ARG A 133 18.43 -4.40 -13.75
N GLN A 134 18.57 -4.47 -15.08
CA GLN A 134 18.34 -3.34 -15.98
C GLN A 134 16.91 -2.80 -15.89
N MET A 135 15.93 -3.63 -15.52
CA MET A 135 14.55 -3.19 -15.32
C MET A 135 14.37 -2.28 -14.10
N LEU A 136 15.34 -2.17 -13.19
CA LEU A 136 15.29 -1.19 -12.09
C LEU A 136 15.27 0.26 -12.59
N TRP A 137 15.76 0.52 -13.81
CA TRP A 137 15.59 1.82 -14.45
C TRP A 137 14.13 2.14 -14.71
N LEU A 138 13.32 1.16 -15.12
CA LEU A 138 11.88 1.34 -15.26
C LEU A 138 11.27 1.66 -13.89
N THR A 139 11.64 0.94 -12.83
CA THR A 139 11.17 1.26 -11.46
C THR A 139 11.51 2.70 -11.06
N LEU A 140 12.73 3.16 -11.34
CA LEU A 140 13.20 4.50 -10.99
C LEU A 140 12.43 5.61 -11.73
N PHE A 141 12.17 5.42 -13.03
CA PHE A 141 11.49 6.43 -13.86
C PHE A 141 9.97 6.26 -13.93
N TYR A 142 9.43 5.14 -13.45
CA TYR A 142 8.01 4.85 -13.48
C TYR A 142 7.13 5.95 -12.88
N PRO A 143 7.45 6.59 -11.72
CA PRO A 143 6.64 7.67 -11.19
C PRO A 143 6.48 8.85 -12.16
N ALA A 144 7.56 9.21 -12.87
CA ALA A 144 7.54 10.26 -13.89
C ALA A 144 6.71 9.84 -15.11
N ILE A 145 6.85 8.60 -15.55
CA ILE A 145 6.08 8.03 -16.68
C ILE A 145 4.59 7.95 -16.33
N ALA A 146 4.25 7.46 -15.14
CA ALA A 146 2.88 7.33 -14.66
C ALA A 146 2.21 8.70 -14.49
N PHE A 147 2.93 9.69 -13.94
CA PHE A 147 2.44 11.07 -13.87
C PHE A 147 2.13 11.62 -15.26
N PHE A 148 3.06 11.49 -16.21
CA PHE A 148 2.88 11.95 -17.58
C PHE A 148 1.71 11.25 -18.27
N LEU A 149 1.56 9.93 -18.09
CA LEU A 149 0.44 9.19 -18.67
C LEU A 149 -0.87 9.60 -18.02
N ILE A 150 -0.98 9.70 -16.70
CA ILE A 150 -2.28 9.91 -16.04
C ILE A 150 -2.74 11.36 -16.17
N TRP A 151 -1.89 12.34 -15.84
CA TRP A 151 -2.24 13.77 -15.88
C TRP A 151 -1.94 14.45 -17.21
N GLY A 152 -0.92 14.01 -17.94
CA GLY A 152 -0.56 14.62 -19.23
C GLY A 152 0.17 15.94 -19.06
N GLY A 153 -0.08 16.89 -19.96
CA GLY A 153 0.66 18.13 -20.03
C GLY A 153 2.03 17.96 -20.68
N SER A 154 2.97 18.84 -20.34
CA SER A 154 4.33 18.83 -20.90
C SER A 154 5.14 17.65 -20.40
N ILE A 155 5.87 16.97 -21.31
CA ILE A 155 6.82 15.91 -20.92
C ILE A 155 7.96 16.45 -20.04
N TRP A 156 8.24 17.75 -20.14
CA TRP A 156 9.30 18.39 -19.38
C TRP A 156 8.98 18.49 -17.90
N THR A 157 7.70 18.59 -17.52
CA THR A 157 7.30 18.69 -16.11
C THR A 157 7.83 17.52 -15.27
N PRO A 158 7.54 16.24 -15.59
CA PRO A 158 8.08 15.13 -14.82
C PRO A 158 9.60 14.92 -15.01
N ILE A 159 10.17 15.29 -16.16
CA ILE A 159 11.62 15.17 -16.40
C ILE A 159 12.39 16.15 -15.49
N VAL A 160 11.99 17.41 -15.48
CA VAL A 160 12.62 18.48 -14.68
C VAL A 160 12.40 18.22 -13.18
N ALA A 161 11.24 17.66 -12.80
CA ALA A 161 11.02 17.21 -11.43
C ALA A 161 12.02 16.12 -11.02
N MET A 162 12.31 15.16 -11.91
CA MET A 162 13.33 14.14 -11.67
C MET A 162 14.76 14.71 -11.62
N LEU A 163 15.04 15.80 -12.34
CA LEU A 163 16.34 16.48 -12.27
C LEU A 163 16.64 17.02 -10.86
N GLY A 164 15.62 17.32 -10.04
CA GLY A 164 15.80 17.71 -8.64
C GLY A 164 16.57 16.67 -7.81
N PHE A 165 16.35 15.37 -8.07
CA PHE A 165 17.15 14.31 -7.45
C PHE A 165 18.60 14.28 -7.98
N GLY A 166 18.80 14.67 -9.24
CA GLY A 166 20.13 14.90 -9.81
C GLY A 166 20.85 16.07 -9.14
N VAL A 167 20.16 17.18 -8.90
CA VAL A 167 20.65 18.35 -8.15
C VAL A 167 21.04 17.94 -6.73
N MET A 168 20.19 17.17 -6.05
CA MET A 168 20.49 16.60 -4.73
C MET A 168 21.81 15.83 -4.73
N MET A 169 21.97 14.91 -5.70
CA MET A 169 23.13 14.04 -5.79
C MET A 169 24.41 14.82 -6.16
N LEU A 170 24.29 15.80 -7.05
CA LEU A 170 25.39 16.67 -7.44
C LEU A 170 25.86 17.51 -6.26
N ALA A 171 24.93 18.18 -5.57
CA ALA A 171 25.22 18.96 -4.38
C ALA A 171 25.88 18.09 -3.29
N TYR A 172 25.34 16.90 -3.04
CA TYR A 172 25.95 15.94 -2.10
C TYR A 172 27.38 15.57 -2.50
N ARG A 173 27.62 15.20 -3.76
CA ARG A 173 28.96 14.79 -4.24
C ARG A 173 29.98 15.91 -4.16
N VAL A 174 29.59 17.15 -4.45
CA VAL A 174 30.49 18.31 -4.37
C VAL A 174 30.80 18.64 -2.91
N LEU A 175 29.80 18.62 -2.02
CA LEU A 175 29.94 19.08 -0.64
C LEU A 175 30.54 18.03 0.31
N VAL A 176 30.36 16.73 0.04
CA VAL A 176 30.77 15.65 0.97
C VAL A 176 32.26 15.68 1.30
N GLY A 177 33.11 16.07 0.34
CA GLY A 177 34.55 16.19 0.56
C GLY A 177 34.95 17.31 1.52
N PHE A 178 34.10 18.33 1.69
CA PHE A 178 34.39 19.52 2.48
C PHE A 178 33.66 19.55 3.83
N THR A 179 32.38 19.15 3.85
CA THR A 179 31.51 19.30 5.03
C THR A 179 31.25 17.99 5.78
N GLY A 180 31.74 16.86 5.25
CA GLY A 180 31.40 15.53 5.74
C GLY A 180 30.00 15.06 5.31
N VAL A 181 29.70 13.79 5.60
CA VAL A 181 28.54 13.06 5.06
C VAL A 181 27.19 13.63 5.49
N THR A 182 27.02 13.95 6.77
CA THR A 182 25.74 14.39 7.34
C THR A 182 25.36 15.77 6.83
N VAL A 183 26.27 16.74 6.93
CA VAL A 183 26.04 18.12 6.49
C VAL A 183 25.84 18.18 4.97
N ALA A 184 26.64 17.44 4.19
CA ALA A 184 26.45 17.38 2.73
C ALA A 184 25.11 16.76 2.35
N GLY A 185 24.64 15.75 3.10
CA GLY A 185 23.32 15.16 2.91
C GLY A 185 22.20 16.16 3.12
N VAL A 186 22.23 16.91 4.23
CA VAL A 186 21.24 17.95 4.54
C VAL A 186 21.26 19.06 3.48
N LEU A 187 22.44 19.57 3.12
CA LEU A 187 22.59 20.61 2.10
C LEU A 187 22.12 20.12 0.71
N GLY A 188 22.38 18.86 0.35
CA GLY A 188 21.88 18.27 -0.88
C GLY A 188 20.35 18.20 -0.92
N VAL A 189 19.70 17.78 0.17
CA VAL A 189 18.23 17.78 0.28
C VAL A 189 17.68 19.21 0.18
N LEU A 190 18.31 20.18 0.88
CA LEU A 190 17.90 21.59 0.78
C LEU A 190 18.03 22.13 -0.65
N ALA A 191 19.10 21.80 -1.37
CA ALA A 191 19.27 22.20 -2.77
C ALA A 191 18.17 21.63 -3.67
N ALA A 192 17.77 20.37 -3.44
CA ALA A 192 16.67 19.75 -4.18
C ALA A 192 15.31 20.40 -3.86
N VAL A 193 15.05 20.70 -2.57
CA VAL A 193 13.85 21.43 -2.16
C VAL A 193 13.79 22.81 -2.80
N LEU A 194 14.91 23.55 -2.80
CA LEU A 194 14.98 24.86 -3.47
C LEU A 194 14.76 24.74 -4.98
N TRP A 195 15.27 23.68 -5.61
CA TRP A 195 14.99 23.39 -7.02
C TRP A 195 13.48 23.22 -7.26
N TRP A 196 12.81 22.33 -6.52
CA TRP A 196 11.38 22.08 -6.70
C TRP A 196 10.50 23.29 -6.37
N LEU A 197 10.90 24.13 -5.41
CA LEU A 197 10.13 25.30 -5.01
C LEU A 197 10.27 26.50 -5.95
N PHE A 198 11.44 26.69 -6.56
CA PHE A 198 11.76 27.95 -7.26
C PHE A 198 12.22 27.80 -8.71
N ALA A 199 12.85 26.68 -9.07
CA ALA A 199 13.45 26.50 -10.40
C ALA A 199 12.63 25.59 -11.32
N ASP A 200 12.04 24.53 -10.77
CA ASP A 200 11.38 23.45 -11.52
C ASP A 200 10.34 23.96 -12.52
N ALA A 201 9.33 24.70 -12.04
CA ALA A 201 8.27 25.22 -12.89
C ALA A 201 8.79 26.14 -14.00
N ALA A 202 9.73 27.04 -13.68
CA ALA A 202 10.29 27.97 -14.65
C ALA A 202 11.12 27.27 -15.74
N VAL A 203 11.89 26.25 -15.36
CA VAL A 203 12.69 25.44 -16.31
C VAL A 203 11.78 24.57 -17.18
N ALA A 204 10.80 23.91 -16.59
CA ALA A 204 9.84 23.07 -17.32
C ALA A 204 9.04 23.89 -18.33
N GLU A 205 8.57 25.09 -17.95
CA GLU A 205 7.84 25.98 -18.84
C GLU A 205 8.75 26.54 -19.95
N GLY A 206 9.98 26.94 -19.62
CA GLY A 206 10.97 27.37 -20.61
C GLY A 206 11.26 26.30 -21.67
N LEU A 207 11.43 25.05 -21.24
CA LEU A 207 11.63 23.91 -22.14
C LEU A 207 10.37 23.58 -22.95
N ALA A 208 9.17 23.67 -22.34
CA ALA A 208 7.91 23.44 -23.04
C ALA A 208 7.67 24.47 -24.15
N ARG A 209 8.05 25.73 -23.93
CA ARG A 209 7.99 26.78 -24.97
C ARG A 209 8.99 26.53 -26.10
N ALA A 210 10.16 25.98 -25.78
CA ALA A 210 11.20 25.67 -26.78
C ALA A 210 10.88 24.39 -27.58
N LEU A 211 10.36 23.36 -26.92
CA LEU A 211 10.00 22.09 -27.54
C LEU A 211 8.64 21.60 -26.99
N PRO A 212 7.52 21.90 -27.68
CA PRO A 212 6.18 21.58 -27.19
C PRO A 212 5.85 20.10 -27.42
N ILE A 213 6.39 19.23 -26.57
CA ILE A 213 6.05 17.81 -26.50
C ILE A 213 5.19 17.59 -25.26
N GLY A 214 3.96 17.13 -25.46
CA GLY A 214 3.04 16.87 -24.37
C GLY A 214 1.83 16.05 -24.78
N LEU A 215 1.06 15.65 -23.78
CA LEU A 215 -0.25 15.04 -23.93
C LEU A 215 -1.33 16.02 -23.45
N GLU A 216 -2.58 15.76 -23.83
CA GLU A 216 -3.73 16.48 -23.29
C GLU A 216 -3.74 16.42 -21.76
N SER A 217 -3.90 17.58 -21.13
CA SER A 217 -3.93 17.67 -19.67
C SER A 217 -5.29 17.21 -19.14
N VAL A 218 -5.28 16.27 -18.20
CA VAL A 218 -6.48 15.79 -17.51
C VAL A 218 -6.45 16.31 -16.08
N GLY A 219 -7.57 16.88 -15.63
CA GLY A 219 -7.73 17.40 -14.28
C GLY A 219 -7.72 16.29 -13.22
N SER A 220 -7.21 16.60 -12.03
CA SER A 220 -7.24 15.67 -10.90
C SER A 220 -8.66 15.37 -10.41
N ASP A 221 -9.60 16.27 -10.65
CA ASP A 221 -11.03 16.14 -10.34
C ASP A 221 -11.76 15.13 -11.24
N GLU A 222 -11.18 14.81 -12.41
CA GLU A 222 -11.69 13.78 -13.31
C GLU A 222 -11.21 12.36 -12.93
N LEU A 223 -10.19 12.26 -12.07
CA LEU A 223 -9.70 10.99 -11.57
C LEU A 223 -10.67 10.41 -10.53
N GLY A 224 -11.07 9.16 -10.74
CA GLY A 224 -11.95 8.46 -9.80
C GLY A 224 -11.85 6.95 -9.88
N GLY A 225 -12.73 6.28 -9.15
CA GLY A 225 -12.85 4.82 -9.16
C GLY A 225 -11.56 4.11 -8.73
N PHE A 226 -11.32 2.95 -9.35
CA PHE A 226 -10.14 2.12 -9.11
C PHE A 226 -8.84 2.84 -9.46
N LEU A 227 -8.81 3.62 -10.54
CA LEU A 227 -7.64 4.40 -10.94
C LEU A 227 -7.15 5.32 -9.81
N LEU A 228 -8.05 6.10 -9.22
CA LEU A 228 -7.68 7.01 -8.13
C LEU A 228 -7.18 6.23 -6.90
N ALA A 229 -7.85 5.13 -6.53
CA ALA A 229 -7.44 4.28 -5.41
C ALA A 229 -6.03 3.68 -5.64
N LEU A 230 -5.76 3.21 -6.87
CA LEU A 230 -4.46 2.68 -7.27
C LEU A 230 -3.37 3.75 -7.18
N VAL A 231 -3.62 4.94 -7.73
CA VAL A 231 -2.67 6.06 -7.72
C VAL A 231 -2.33 6.47 -6.29
N ILE A 232 -3.34 6.65 -5.44
CA ILE A 232 -3.13 6.97 -4.02
C ILE A 232 -2.36 5.85 -3.33
N GLY A 233 -2.77 4.59 -3.49
CA GLY A 233 -2.16 3.45 -2.83
C GLY A 233 -0.69 3.25 -3.20
N VAL A 234 -0.37 3.22 -4.51
CA VAL A 234 1.00 3.04 -4.99
C VAL A 234 1.90 4.18 -4.54
N THR A 235 1.42 5.42 -4.67
CA THR A 235 2.17 6.62 -4.28
C THR A 235 2.41 6.64 -2.77
N ALA A 236 1.37 6.37 -1.98
CA ALA A 236 1.48 6.31 -0.53
C ALA A 236 2.44 5.21 -0.08
N ILE A 237 2.40 4.01 -0.66
CA ILE A 237 3.36 2.93 -0.33
C ILE A 237 4.79 3.36 -0.66
N ALA A 238 5.01 3.95 -1.84
CA ALA A 238 6.34 4.34 -2.31
C ALA A 238 6.99 5.41 -1.41
N PHE A 239 6.20 6.40 -0.94
CA PHE A 239 6.72 7.49 -0.11
C PHE A 239 6.65 7.20 1.40
N SER A 240 5.68 6.42 1.87
CA SER A 240 5.52 6.13 3.31
C SER A 240 6.60 5.19 3.84
N LEU A 241 7.13 4.28 3.03
CA LEU A 241 8.22 3.38 3.42
C LEU A 241 9.50 4.13 3.81
N PRO A 242 10.12 4.96 2.93
CA PRO A 242 11.30 5.71 3.32
C PRO A 242 11.01 6.68 4.47
N LEU A 243 9.84 7.32 4.48
CA LEU A 243 9.48 8.24 5.55
C LEU A 243 9.30 7.52 6.90
N GLY A 244 8.67 6.34 6.89
CA GLY A 244 8.49 5.50 8.07
C GLY A 244 9.82 4.99 8.63
N ILE A 245 10.78 4.64 7.76
CA ILE A 245 12.16 4.30 8.17
C ILE A 245 12.80 5.50 8.86
N LEU A 246 12.74 6.69 8.27
CA LEU A 246 13.33 7.91 8.84
C LEU A 246 12.71 8.25 10.21
N LEU A 247 11.39 8.16 10.33
CA LEU A 247 10.67 8.38 11.59
C LEU A 247 11.02 7.32 12.65
N ALA A 248 11.16 6.06 12.27
CA ALA A 248 11.55 4.97 13.18
C ALA A 248 12.97 5.18 13.73
N LEU A 249 13.92 5.57 12.86
CA LEU A 249 15.29 5.88 13.26
C LEU A 249 15.35 7.16 14.10
N GLY A 250 14.62 8.21 13.71
CA GLY A 250 14.54 9.46 14.46
C GLY A 250 13.99 9.26 15.88
N ARG A 251 13.02 8.36 16.07
CA ARG A 251 12.51 7.96 17.40
C ARG A 251 13.56 7.26 18.28
N GLN A 252 14.59 6.64 17.69
CA GLN A 252 15.71 6.01 18.41
C GLN A 252 16.93 6.92 18.58
N SER A 253 16.88 8.15 18.08
CA SER A 253 17.99 9.10 18.19
C SER A 253 18.26 9.51 19.64
N ASP A 254 19.54 9.73 19.97
CA ASP A 254 19.97 10.28 21.26
C ASP A 254 19.67 11.78 21.40
N LEU A 255 19.43 12.47 20.27
CA LEU A 255 19.10 13.89 20.27
C LEU A 255 17.64 14.08 20.74
N PRO A 256 17.39 14.73 21.90
CA PRO A 256 16.07 14.78 22.49
C PRO A 256 15.05 15.51 21.61
N VAL A 257 15.49 16.55 20.88
CA VAL A 257 14.62 17.31 19.98
C VAL A 257 14.11 16.44 18.83
N ILE A 258 14.99 15.71 18.15
CA ILE A 258 14.61 14.84 17.02
C ILE A 258 13.67 13.75 17.52
N LYS A 259 14.04 13.10 18.62
CA LYS A 259 13.24 12.05 19.25
C LYS A 259 11.84 12.55 19.61
N MET A 260 11.71 13.71 20.25
CA MET A 260 10.43 14.27 20.66
C MET A 260 9.55 14.65 19.46
N ILE A 261 10.12 15.22 18.40
CA ILE A 261 9.39 15.55 17.17
C ILE A 261 8.85 14.27 16.52
N CYS A 262 9.70 13.24 16.34
CA CYS A 262 9.30 11.97 15.75
C CYS A 262 8.24 11.25 16.60
N VAL A 263 8.43 11.18 17.92
CA VAL A 263 7.46 10.57 18.83
C VAL A 263 6.14 11.33 18.79
N GLY A 264 6.17 12.66 18.91
CA GLY A 264 4.96 13.49 18.86
C GLY A 264 4.18 13.30 17.56
N PHE A 265 4.87 13.32 16.41
CA PHE A 265 4.25 13.06 15.11
C PHE A 265 3.61 11.65 15.05
N ILE A 266 4.36 10.61 15.42
CA ILE A 266 3.89 9.22 15.34
C ILE A 266 2.68 9.00 16.24
N GLU A 267 2.74 9.43 17.50
CA GLU A 267 1.66 9.22 18.48
C GLU A 267 0.41 10.06 18.12
N LEU A 268 0.59 11.29 17.62
CA LEU A 268 -0.52 12.12 17.16
C LEU A 268 -1.25 11.48 15.98
N ILE A 269 -0.53 11.13 14.92
CA ILE A 269 -1.13 10.58 13.69
C ILE A 269 -1.82 9.24 13.96
N ARG A 270 -1.23 8.40 14.83
CA ARG A 270 -1.81 7.09 15.19
C ARG A 270 -2.95 7.20 16.20
N GLY A 271 -3.05 8.32 16.92
CA GLY A 271 -4.12 8.61 17.88
C GLY A 271 -5.38 9.19 17.25
N VAL A 272 -5.32 9.65 15.99
CA VAL A 272 -6.44 10.28 15.29
C VAL A 272 -6.99 9.36 14.18
N PRO A 273 -8.31 9.17 14.07
CA PRO A 273 -8.90 8.38 12.98
C PRO A 273 -8.59 8.93 11.58
N LEU A 274 -8.35 8.05 10.60
CA LEU A 274 -8.05 8.48 9.22
C LEU A 274 -9.17 9.35 8.62
N ILE A 275 -10.44 9.02 8.89
CA ILE A 275 -11.60 9.76 8.37
C ILE A 275 -11.59 11.22 8.86
N THR A 276 -11.25 11.46 10.13
CA THR A 276 -11.24 12.83 10.67
C THR A 276 -10.09 13.63 10.07
N LEU A 277 -8.93 13.01 9.84
CA LEU A 277 -7.82 13.62 9.12
C LEU A 277 -8.24 13.96 7.68
N LEU A 278 -8.82 13.01 6.94
CA LEU A 278 -9.26 13.20 5.56
C LEU A 278 -10.28 14.33 5.43
N PHE A 279 -11.27 14.37 6.32
CA PHE A 279 -12.28 15.43 6.36
C PHE A 279 -11.65 16.79 6.66
N THR A 280 -10.75 16.85 7.64
CA THR A 280 -10.02 18.09 8.02
C THR A 280 -9.15 18.58 6.87
N ALA A 281 -8.37 17.70 6.24
CA ALA A 281 -7.50 18.08 5.14
C ALA A 281 -8.27 18.49 3.87
N SER A 282 -9.40 17.84 3.62
CA SER A 282 -10.21 18.13 2.42
C SER A 282 -11.00 19.42 2.58
N LEU A 283 -11.64 19.64 3.74
CA LEU A 283 -12.57 20.75 3.93
C LEU A 283 -11.99 21.91 4.73
N LEU A 284 -11.19 21.63 5.76
CA LEU A 284 -10.71 22.66 6.70
C LEU A 284 -9.39 23.31 6.25
N LEU A 285 -8.51 22.55 5.58
CA LEU A 285 -7.18 23.04 5.19
C LEU A 285 -7.24 24.31 4.32
N GLY A 286 -8.24 24.40 3.43
CA GLY A 286 -8.43 25.58 2.58
C GLY A 286 -8.74 26.87 3.35
N TYR A 287 -9.31 26.76 4.56
CA TYR A 287 -9.57 27.94 5.41
C TYR A 287 -8.32 28.45 6.14
N PHE A 288 -7.31 27.59 6.33
CA PHE A 288 -6.07 27.96 7.01
C PHE A 288 -4.98 28.48 6.06
N LEU A 289 -5.19 28.36 4.74
CA LEU A 289 -4.26 28.84 3.73
C LEU A 289 -4.67 30.22 3.21
N PRO A 290 -3.71 31.06 2.75
CA PRO A 290 -4.00 32.36 2.17
C PRO A 290 -4.99 32.28 0.99
N SER A 291 -5.85 33.28 0.88
CA SER A 291 -6.81 33.41 -0.22
C SER A 291 -6.10 33.35 -1.57
N GLY A 292 -6.54 32.43 -2.44
CA GLY A 292 -5.95 32.18 -3.77
C GLY A 292 -5.08 30.92 -3.86
N THR A 293 -4.78 30.24 -2.74
CA THR A 293 -4.07 28.96 -2.77
C THR A 293 -5.04 27.79 -2.96
N ASN A 294 -5.11 27.27 -4.18
CA ASN A 294 -5.89 26.07 -4.49
C ASN A 294 -4.98 24.85 -4.52
N LEU A 295 -4.84 24.14 -3.39
CA LEU A 295 -4.22 22.82 -3.39
C LEU A 295 -5.21 21.81 -3.96
N ASP A 296 -4.79 21.06 -4.97
CA ASP A 296 -5.54 19.95 -5.53
C ASP A 296 -5.97 18.94 -4.46
N THR A 297 -7.24 18.54 -4.48
CA THR A 297 -7.84 17.59 -3.55
C THR A 297 -7.11 16.24 -3.57
N VAL A 298 -6.73 15.75 -4.75
CA VAL A 298 -6.01 14.46 -4.88
C VAL A 298 -4.65 14.56 -4.20
N LEU A 299 -3.92 15.66 -4.41
CA LEU A 299 -2.63 15.90 -3.78
C LEU A 299 -2.73 15.92 -2.24
N ARG A 300 -3.76 16.59 -1.69
CA ARG A 300 -3.98 16.62 -0.22
C ARG A 300 -4.19 15.21 0.34
N VAL A 301 -4.99 14.40 -0.34
CA VAL A 301 -5.25 13.01 0.06
C VAL A 301 -3.97 12.18 -0.01
N ILE A 302 -3.17 12.30 -1.07
CA ILE A 302 -1.89 11.59 -1.21
C ILE A 302 -0.94 11.96 -0.05
N ILE A 303 -0.76 13.24 0.24
CA ILE A 303 0.12 13.72 1.32
C ILE A 303 -0.33 13.14 2.66
N LEU A 304 -1.62 13.24 2.96
CA LEU A 304 -2.20 12.77 4.21
C LEU A 304 -2.08 11.26 4.38
N VAL A 305 -2.47 10.48 3.37
CA VAL A 305 -2.38 9.02 3.41
C VAL A 305 -0.92 8.58 3.51
N THR A 306 0.01 9.28 2.85
CA THR A 306 1.45 9.03 2.96
C THR A 306 1.95 9.23 4.40
N PHE A 307 1.59 10.34 5.05
CA PHE A 307 1.97 10.60 6.44
C PHE A 307 1.34 9.62 7.42
N PHE A 308 0.07 9.30 7.22
CA PHE A 308 -0.65 8.32 8.02
C PHE A 308 0.02 6.95 7.93
N ALA A 309 0.24 6.45 6.70
CA ALA A 309 0.92 5.19 6.46
C ALA A 309 2.35 5.20 7.04
N ALA A 310 3.10 6.30 6.89
CA ALA A 310 4.46 6.42 7.40
C ALA A 310 4.53 6.30 8.92
N ALA A 311 3.57 6.88 9.65
CA ALA A 311 3.53 6.80 11.12
C ALA A 311 3.29 5.37 11.62
N TYR A 312 2.39 4.61 10.98
CA TYR A 312 2.19 3.20 11.33
C TYR A 312 3.37 2.32 10.92
N LEU A 313 3.95 2.59 9.75
CA LEU A 313 5.10 1.87 9.26
C LEU A 313 6.34 2.11 10.13
N ALA A 314 6.50 3.33 10.65
CA ALA A 314 7.54 3.66 11.62
C ALA A 314 7.45 2.77 12.87
N GLU A 315 6.24 2.50 13.36
CA GLU A 315 6.03 1.62 14.51
C GLU A 315 6.35 0.16 14.20
N VAL A 316 5.95 -0.32 13.02
CA VAL A 316 6.26 -1.68 12.55
C VAL A 316 7.77 -1.88 12.39
N ILE A 317 8.47 -0.90 11.82
CA ILE A 317 9.93 -0.91 11.65
C ILE A 317 10.63 -0.82 13.02
N ARG A 318 10.12 0.02 13.93
CA ARG A 318 10.61 0.08 15.32
C ARG A 318 10.50 -1.28 16.00
N GLY A 319 9.40 -2.01 15.81
CA GLY A 319 9.23 -3.37 16.29
C GLY A 319 10.27 -4.35 15.72
N GLY A 320 10.55 -4.25 14.41
CA GLY A 320 11.61 -5.06 13.77
C GLY A 320 13.01 -4.74 14.26
N LEU A 321 13.33 -3.46 14.49
CA LEU A 321 14.59 -3.02 15.09
C LEU A 321 14.74 -3.57 16.52
N ALA A 322 13.67 -3.52 17.32
CA ALA A 322 13.68 -4.04 18.69
C ALA A 322 13.78 -5.57 18.77
N ALA A 323 13.38 -6.29 17.71
CA ALA A 323 13.48 -7.74 17.63
C ALA A 323 14.89 -8.24 17.26
N LEU A 324 15.78 -7.37 16.79
CA LEU A 324 17.14 -7.75 16.41
C LEU A 324 18.00 -8.05 17.66
N PRO A 325 18.75 -9.18 17.71
CA PRO A 325 19.63 -9.48 18.84
C PRO A 325 20.70 -8.39 19.03
N ARG A 326 20.97 -8.02 20.29
CA ARG A 326 21.97 -6.99 20.63
C ARG A 326 23.36 -7.26 20.07
N GLY A 327 23.74 -8.53 19.94
CA GLY A 327 25.03 -8.93 19.36
C GLY A 327 25.27 -8.43 17.93
N GLN A 328 24.23 -8.12 17.15
CA GLN A 328 24.41 -7.49 15.82
C GLN A 328 24.87 -6.03 15.91
N TYR A 329 24.42 -5.30 16.92
CA TYR A 329 24.87 -3.93 17.20
C TYR A 329 26.32 -3.97 17.71
N GLU A 330 26.61 -4.83 18.68
CA GLU A 330 27.96 -5.00 19.26
C GLU A 330 28.98 -5.46 18.19
N ALA A 331 28.58 -6.33 17.27
CA ALA A 331 29.44 -6.75 16.16
C ALA A 331 29.74 -5.61 15.17
N ALA A 332 28.76 -4.75 14.89
CA ALA A 332 28.97 -3.58 14.03
C ALA A 332 29.95 -2.58 14.68
N ASP A 333 29.81 -2.37 16.00
CA ASP A 333 30.69 -1.52 16.79
C ASP A 333 32.11 -2.09 16.88
N ALA A 334 32.25 -3.41 17.07
CA ALA A 334 33.55 -4.11 17.08
C ALA A 334 34.29 -4.02 15.73
N LEU A 335 33.56 -3.87 14.62
CA LEU A 335 34.11 -3.61 13.30
C LEU A 335 34.44 -2.13 13.05
N GLY A 336 34.20 -1.25 14.04
CA GLY A 336 34.47 0.19 13.93
C GLY A 336 33.61 0.90 12.87
N LEU A 337 32.43 0.36 12.56
CA LEU A 337 31.52 0.98 11.60
C LEU A 337 30.86 2.22 12.23
N ASP A 338 30.80 3.32 11.49
CA ASP A 338 29.97 4.46 11.91
C ASP A 338 28.48 4.08 11.87
N TYR A 339 27.67 4.82 12.64
CA TYR A 339 26.23 4.58 12.76
C TYR A 339 25.52 4.39 11.41
N TRP A 340 25.84 5.22 10.40
CA TRP A 340 25.18 5.15 9.10
C TRP A 340 25.64 3.95 8.27
N ARG A 341 26.92 3.57 8.37
CA ARG A 341 27.43 2.32 7.78
C ARG A 341 26.81 1.10 8.46
N ALA A 342 26.78 1.07 9.80
CA ALA A 342 26.17 -0.02 10.58
C ALA A 342 24.68 -0.17 10.24
N GLN A 343 23.94 0.94 10.18
CA GLN A 343 22.53 0.95 9.85
C GLN A 343 22.28 0.45 8.42
N ARG A 344 23.03 0.95 7.43
CA ARG A 344 22.84 0.59 6.02
C ARG A 344 23.24 -0.85 5.70
N LEU A 345 24.34 -1.34 6.28
CA LEU A 345 24.95 -2.61 5.88
C LEU A 345 24.49 -3.80 6.71
N ILE A 346 24.13 -3.59 7.99
CA ILE A 346 23.90 -4.69 8.94
C ILE A 346 22.49 -4.60 9.53
N ILE A 347 22.18 -3.51 10.25
CA ILE A 347 21.00 -3.45 11.13
C ILE A 347 19.71 -3.30 10.33
N LEU A 348 19.60 -2.28 9.47
CA LEU A 348 18.36 -1.96 8.75
C LEU A 348 17.91 -3.09 7.81
N PRO A 349 18.78 -3.71 6.98
CA PRO A 349 18.35 -4.80 6.10
C PRO A 349 17.79 -6.00 6.86
N GLN A 350 18.31 -6.30 8.05
CA GLN A 350 17.82 -7.39 8.90
C GLN A 350 16.50 -7.01 9.58
N ALA A 351 16.43 -5.82 10.18
CA ALA A 351 15.21 -5.31 10.81
C ALA A 351 14.04 -5.23 9.82
N LEU A 352 14.29 -4.73 8.61
CA LEU A 352 13.27 -4.67 7.56
C LEU A 352 12.78 -6.08 7.18
N LYS A 353 13.68 -7.07 7.05
CA LYS A 353 13.27 -8.47 6.79
C LYS A 353 12.36 -9.04 7.88
N ILE A 354 12.65 -8.74 9.14
CA ILE A 354 11.80 -9.13 10.28
C ILE A 354 10.43 -8.44 10.19
N SER A 355 10.40 -7.17 9.77
CA SER A 355 9.17 -6.38 9.65
C SER A 355 8.32 -6.72 8.42
N ILE A 356 8.85 -7.32 7.34
CA ILE A 356 8.12 -7.57 6.07
C ILE A 356 6.69 -8.11 6.27
N PRO A 357 6.44 -9.17 7.07
CA PRO A 357 5.09 -9.72 7.22
C PRO A 357 4.11 -8.70 7.83
N ALA A 358 4.57 -7.92 8.81
CA ALA A 358 3.78 -6.88 9.46
C ALA A 358 3.58 -5.66 8.57
N ILE A 359 4.56 -5.33 7.71
CA ILE A 359 4.42 -4.28 6.70
C ILE A 359 3.29 -4.64 5.73
N VAL A 360 3.32 -5.85 5.18
CA VAL A 360 2.30 -6.34 4.24
C VAL A 360 0.92 -6.38 4.88
N SER A 361 0.81 -6.91 6.11
CA SER A 361 -0.48 -6.97 6.80
C SER A 361 -1.04 -5.59 7.13
N THR A 362 -0.18 -4.63 7.46
CA THR A 362 -0.60 -3.24 7.73
C THR A 362 -1.13 -2.57 6.48
N PHE A 363 -0.49 -2.79 5.32
CA PHE A 363 -1.01 -2.27 4.05
C PHE A 363 -2.35 -2.90 3.69
N ILE A 364 -2.52 -4.21 3.83
CA ILE A 364 -3.80 -4.88 3.50
C ILE A 364 -4.94 -4.44 4.44
N ASN A 365 -4.66 -4.29 5.73
CA ASN A 365 -5.71 -4.02 6.73
C ASN A 365 -6.05 -2.52 6.88
N ARG A 366 -5.22 -1.61 6.34
CA ARG A 366 -5.37 -0.17 6.54
C ARG A 366 -5.30 0.67 5.26
N SER A 367 -5.17 0.03 4.09
CA SER A 367 -5.63 0.59 2.80
C SER A 367 -7.14 0.44 2.70
#